data_AF-A0A955C9I0-F1
#
_entry.id   AF-A0A955C9I0-F1
#
_cell.length_a   1.000
_cell.length_b   1.000
_cell.length_c   1.000
_cell.angle_alpha   90.00
_cell.angle_beta   90.00
_cell.angle_gamma   90.00
#
_symmetry.space_group_name_H-M   'P 1'
#
loop_
_entity.id
_entity.type
_entity.pdbx_description
1 polymer ?
#
loop_
_entity_poly.entity_id
_entity_poly.type
_entity_poly.pdbx_seq_one_letter_code
_entity_poly.pdbx_strand_id
1 'polypeptide(L)'
;MDPKHVRNMKLLLLASSLASLVVLLFAAYEENFRGSWRDHQGHYKAALVSNADSAGARRSASAFATEHRQLYLPELNRIDRCTTCHLGAENPAMAGAEQPLRQHSGDILEQHPVDKYGCTICHMGRGLAVRKEEAHGWHNDGTPVPHIDEPMLRGEAVYTSCGKCHAEVDLFGGSEDLFAESNQNSSTQVATIKPGIDATELQMMLPNADSLLRGKRLTVELGCLGCHAYRGRGGTLGPDLTYVGDKTKHDFDFAHVDGEHTVEQWMFEHFKYPREVSPDTVMPEMNLSDQQARDLSLYMMSLHSKANLSDHIPKPTKSQLPQVVRGETLYQMFCSACHGPNGEGTTMRAGLWPTDGDPWGHDWDRRDVVVEQRSGIDVMVPS
;
A
#
# COMPACT_ATOMS: atom_id res chain seq x y z
N MET A 1 -39.79 12.54 -43.80
CA MET A 1 -39.71 13.13 -42.45
C MET A 1 -40.50 14.42 -42.43
N ASP A 2 -41.37 14.63 -41.43
CA ASP A 2 -42.14 15.88 -41.28
C ASP A 2 -41.19 17.06 -40.97
N PRO A 3 -41.20 18.15 -41.76
CA PRO A 3 -40.41 19.35 -41.51
C PRO A 3 -40.56 19.92 -40.09
N LYS A 4 -41.75 19.78 -39.47
CA LYS A 4 -41.99 20.21 -38.09
C LYS A 4 -41.20 19.35 -37.10
N HIS A 5 -41.14 18.04 -37.34
CA HIS A 5 -40.39 17.11 -36.51
C HIS A 5 -38.88 17.39 -36.56
N VAL A 6 -38.33 17.65 -37.75
CA VAL A 6 -36.91 18.04 -37.92
C VAL A 6 -36.60 19.36 -37.20
N ARG A 7 -37.49 20.35 -37.30
CA ARG A 7 -37.34 21.64 -36.59
C ARG A 7 -37.36 21.47 -35.07
N ASN A 8 -38.27 20.66 -34.55
CA ASN A 8 -38.37 20.39 -33.11
C ASN A 8 -37.11 19.67 -32.61
N MET A 9 -36.58 18.70 -33.37
CA MET A 9 -35.34 18.00 -33.02
C MET A 9 -34.13 18.94 -33.00
N LYS A 10 -34.03 19.87 -33.96
CA LYS A 10 -32.99 20.91 -33.96
C LYS A 10 -33.08 21.84 -32.76
N LEU A 11 -34.30 22.25 -32.37
CA LEU A 11 -34.53 23.09 -31.19
C LEU A 11 -34.18 22.36 -29.90
N LEU A 12 -34.54 21.08 -29.78
CA LEU A 12 -34.17 20.24 -28.64
C LEU A 12 -32.65 20.10 -28.52
N LEU A 13 -31.96 19.80 -29.63
CA LEU A 13 -30.50 19.72 -29.65
C LEU A 13 -29.86 21.05 -29.24
N LEU A 14 -30.32 22.17 -29.79
CA LEU A 14 -29.82 23.49 -29.42
C LEU A 14 -30.04 23.79 -27.94
N ALA A 15 -31.24 23.51 -27.41
CA ALA A 15 -31.56 23.71 -26.01
C ALA A 15 -30.69 22.83 -25.10
N SER A 16 -30.49 21.55 -25.44
CA SER A 16 -29.62 20.66 -24.69
C SER A 16 -28.16 21.12 -24.73
N SER A 17 -27.66 21.54 -25.90
CA SER A 17 -26.29 22.04 -26.04
C SER A 17 -26.07 23.33 -25.25
N LEU A 18 -27.03 24.26 -25.26
CA LEU A 18 -26.97 25.47 -24.45
C LEU A 18 -27.03 25.18 -22.96
N ALA A 19 -27.90 24.25 -22.53
CA ALA A 19 -27.97 23.82 -21.14
C ALA A 19 -26.64 23.19 -20.68
N SER A 20 -26.06 22.28 -21.47
CA SER A 20 -24.74 21.71 -21.19
C SER A 20 -23.65 22.79 -21.13
N LEU A 21 -23.66 23.75 -22.05
CA LEU A 21 -22.70 24.86 -22.04
C LEU A 21 -22.82 25.71 -20.77
N VAL A 22 -24.04 26.02 -20.33
CA VAL A 22 -24.26 26.77 -19.08
C VAL A 22 -23.74 25.99 -17.87
N VAL A 23 -23.97 24.67 -17.83
CA VAL A 23 -23.43 23.80 -16.75
C VAL A 23 -21.90 23.81 -16.77
N LEU A 24 -21.27 23.68 -17.93
CA LEU A 24 -19.81 23.71 -18.05
C LEU A 24 -19.22 25.08 -17.66
N LEU A 25 -19.86 26.18 -18.07
CA LEU A 25 -19.45 27.52 -17.69
C LEU A 25 -19.59 27.76 -16.18
N PHE A 26 -20.66 27.27 -15.57
CA PHE A 26 -20.86 27.34 -14.13
C PHE A 26 -19.82 26.50 -13.38
N ALA A 27 -19.55 25.28 -13.82
CA ALA A 27 -18.52 24.42 -13.23
C ALA A 27 -17.13 25.05 -13.34
N ALA A 28 -16.78 25.61 -14.51
CA ALA A 28 -15.54 26.34 -14.70
C ALA A 28 -15.46 27.58 -13.81
N TYR A 29 -16.56 28.30 -13.62
CA TYR A 29 -16.61 29.46 -12.72
C TYR A 29 -16.37 29.06 -11.26
N GLU A 30 -17.09 28.04 -10.77
CA GLU A 30 -16.91 27.50 -9.42
C GLU A 30 -15.47 27.05 -9.18
N GLU A 31 -14.87 26.31 -10.11
CA GLU A 31 -13.50 25.79 -9.95
C GLU A 31 -12.42 26.89 -9.97
N ASN A 32 -12.54 27.86 -10.89
CA ASN A 32 -11.51 28.88 -11.10
C ASN A 32 -11.61 30.09 -10.15
N PHE A 33 -12.83 30.44 -9.72
CA PHE A 33 -13.07 31.66 -8.93
C PHE A 33 -13.52 31.38 -7.50
N ARG A 34 -14.17 30.25 -7.23
CA ARG A 34 -14.68 29.88 -5.89
C ARG A 34 -14.00 28.64 -5.30
N GLY A 35 -13.00 28.09 -5.98
CA GLY A 35 -12.25 26.93 -5.49
C GLY A 35 -11.55 27.26 -4.16
N SER A 36 -11.76 26.41 -3.15
CA SER A 36 -11.16 26.56 -1.83
C SER A 36 -9.62 26.59 -1.85
N TRP A 37 -9.00 26.05 -2.90
CA TRP A 37 -7.56 26.14 -3.12
C TRP A 37 -7.05 27.59 -3.15
N ARG A 38 -7.86 28.55 -3.63
CA ARG A 38 -7.52 29.98 -3.66
C ARG A 38 -7.35 30.55 -2.27
N ASP A 39 -8.19 30.13 -1.32
CA ASP A 39 -8.14 30.56 0.07
C ASP A 39 -6.83 30.10 0.72
N HIS A 40 -6.43 28.84 0.48
CA HIS A 40 -5.15 28.30 0.96
C HIS A 40 -3.96 29.07 0.41
N GLN A 41 -3.96 29.42 -0.88
CA GLN A 41 -2.91 30.25 -1.48
C GLN A 41 -2.91 31.69 -0.93
N GLY A 42 -4.09 32.23 -0.61
CA GLY A 42 -4.23 33.51 0.08
C GLY A 42 -3.61 33.49 1.48
N HIS A 43 -3.90 32.45 2.26
CA HIS A 43 -3.31 32.24 3.58
C HIS A 43 -1.79 32.05 3.49
N TYR A 44 -1.30 31.31 2.50
CA TYR A 44 0.13 31.14 2.26
C TYR A 44 0.83 32.47 1.96
N LYS A 45 0.24 33.26 1.04
CA LYS A 45 0.74 34.60 0.70
C LYS A 45 0.77 35.52 1.92
N ALA A 46 -0.28 35.51 2.74
CA ALA A 46 -0.33 36.29 3.97
C ALA A 46 0.78 35.87 4.96
N ALA A 47 1.01 34.56 5.13
CA ALA A 47 2.08 34.04 5.96
C ALA A 47 3.47 34.47 5.45
N LEU A 48 3.72 34.39 4.15
CA LEU A 48 4.98 34.87 3.55
C LEU A 48 5.22 36.37 3.78
N VAL A 49 4.17 37.20 3.66
CA VAL A 49 4.27 38.65 3.89
C VAL A 49 4.48 38.97 5.38
N SER A 50 3.86 38.20 6.27
CA SER A 50 4.02 38.34 7.72
C SER A 50 5.44 37.98 8.16
N ASN A 51 5.97 36.87 7.66
CA ASN A 51 7.28 36.32 8.03
C ASN A 51 8.46 36.95 7.26
N ALA A 52 8.22 37.99 6.46
CA ALA A 52 9.25 38.62 5.65
C ALA A 52 10.15 39.57 6.48
N ASP A 53 11.42 39.19 6.63
CA ASP A 53 12.44 39.94 7.39
C ASP A 53 12.99 41.18 6.68
N SER A 54 12.69 41.35 5.38
CA SER A 54 13.18 42.48 4.59
C SER A 54 12.11 43.05 3.67
N ALA A 55 12.27 44.32 3.31
CA ALA A 55 11.41 44.98 2.32
C ALA A 55 11.47 44.27 0.95
N GLY A 56 12.62 43.67 0.60
CA GLY A 56 12.77 42.84 -0.60
C GLY A 56 11.93 41.56 -0.52
N ALA A 57 12.08 40.78 0.56
CA ALA A 57 11.30 39.58 0.80
C ALA A 57 9.79 39.85 0.82
N ARG A 58 9.38 40.97 1.44
CA ARG A 58 7.97 41.38 1.51
C ARG A 58 7.40 41.75 0.15
N ARG A 59 8.20 42.38 -0.74
CA ARG A 59 7.80 42.63 -2.14
C ARG A 59 7.65 41.32 -2.91
N SER A 60 8.61 40.41 -2.81
CA SER A 60 8.54 39.10 -3.47
C SER A 60 7.34 38.27 -2.99
N ALA A 61 7.08 38.25 -1.68
CA ALA A 61 5.90 37.59 -1.10
C ALA A 61 4.59 38.22 -1.59
N SER A 62 4.53 39.55 -1.69
CA SER A 62 3.35 40.27 -2.21
C SER A 62 3.10 39.99 -3.70
N ALA A 63 4.14 39.64 -4.46
CA ALA A 63 4.06 39.26 -5.87
C ALA A 63 3.64 37.80 -6.09
N PHE A 64 3.42 37.02 -5.02
CA PHE A 64 2.93 35.63 -5.15
C PHE A 64 1.64 35.57 -5.97
N ALA A 65 1.65 34.78 -7.04
CA ALA A 65 0.55 34.58 -7.98
C ALA A 65 -0.37 33.45 -7.50
N THR A 66 -1.68 33.71 -7.53
CA THR A 66 -2.70 32.73 -7.17
C THR A 66 -3.18 31.98 -8.40
N GLU A 67 -2.71 30.75 -8.58
CA GLU A 67 -2.98 29.92 -9.76
C GLU A 67 -2.88 28.43 -9.45
N HIS A 68 -3.45 27.60 -10.32
CA HIS A 68 -3.25 26.15 -10.26
C HIS A 68 -1.79 25.80 -10.49
N ARG A 69 -1.23 24.97 -9.61
CA ARG A 69 0.12 24.41 -9.78
C ARG A 69 -0.02 22.98 -10.23
N GLN A 70 0.62 22.65 -11.34
CA GLN A 70 0.60 21.30 -11.88
C GLN A 70 2.03 20.85 -12.16
N LEU A 71 2.37 19.72 -11.57
CA LEU A 71 3.59 18.98 -11.85
C LEU A 71 3.25 17.89 -12.86
N TYR A 72 3.99 17.85 -13.95
CA TYR A 72 3.87 16.84 -14.99
C TYR A 72 5.12 15.98 -14.96
N LEU A 73 4.97 14.72 -14.54
CA LEU A 73 6.07 13.79 -14.26
C LEU A 73 5.93 12.56 -15.17
N PRO A 74 6.33 12.68 -16.45
CA PRO A 74 6.11 11.62 -17.43
C PRO A 74 6.89 10.34 -17.12
N GLU A 75 8.09 10.44 -16.52
CA GLU A 75 8.91 9.29 -16.12
C GLU A 75 8.23 8.43 -15.05
N LEU A 76 7.37 9.04 -14.23
CA LEU A 76 6.59 8.36 -13.20
C LEU A 76 5.15 8.08 -13.66
N ASN A 77 4.79 8.50 -14.87
CA ASN A 77 3.41 8.52 -15.35
C ASN A 77 2.46 9.15 -14.32
N ARG A 78 2.79 10.36 -13.85
CA ARG A 78 2.02 11.09 -12.82
C ARG A 78 1.78 12.54 -13.21
N ILE A 79 0.59 13.03 -12.82
CA ILE A 79 0.25 14.45 -12.85
C ILE A 79 -0.25 14.81 -11.46
N ASP A 80 0.33 15.86 -10.88
CA ASP A 80 0.11 16.21 -9.48
C ASP A 80 -0.19 17.70 -9.31
N ARG A 81 -1.27 18.01 -8.61
CA ARG A 81 -1.71 19.37 -8.29
C ARG A 81 -1.78 19.63 -6.79
N CYS A 82 -1.27 18.73 -5.95
CA CYS A 82 -1.32 18.85 -4.49
C CYS A 82 -0.64 20.13 -3.99
N THR A 83 0.43 20.56 -4.66
CA THR A 83 1.12 21.83 -4.37
C THR A 83 0.30 23.08 -4.72
N THR A 84 -0.89 22.93 -5.29
CA THR A 84 -1.88 24.03 -5.39
C THR A 84 -2.37 24.45 -4.00
N CYS A 85 -2.52 23.51 -3.06
CA CYS A 85 -2.95 23.78 -1.69
C CYS A 85 -1.80 23.63 -0.68
N HIS A 86 -0.96 22.62 -0.83
CA HIS A 86 0.16 22.27 0.07
C HIS A 86 1.45 23.04 -0.25
N LEU A 87 1.33 24.37 -0.40
CA LEU A 87 2.43 25.23 -0.83
C LEU A 87 3.61 25.30 0.15
N GLY A 88 3.35 25.00 1.42
CA GLY A 88 4.37 25.03 2.45
C GLY A 88 5.17 23.75 2.61
N ALA A 89 4.85 22.67 1.88
CA ALA A 89 5.45 21.35 2.06
C ALA A 89 6.99 21.37 2.03
N GLU A 90 7.59 22.11 1.09
CA GLU A 90 9.04 22.26 0.95
C GLU A 90 9.58 23.58 1.54
N ASN A 91 8.75 24.37 2.21
CA ASN A 91 9.15 25.69 2.72
C ASN A 91 9.46 25.64 4.22
N PRO A 92 10.74 25.76 4.64
CA PRO A 92 11.11 25.77 6.06
C PRO A 92 10.46 26.88 6.88
N ALA A 93 10.08 28.01 6.26
CA ALA A 93 9.37 29.10 6.92
C ALA A 93 7.94 28.70 7.36
N MET A 94 7.46 27.52 6.96
CA MET A 94 6.15 26.99 7.27
C MET A 94 6.16 25.83 8.26
N ALA A 95 7.31 25.52 8.88
CA ALA A 95 7.43 24.46 9.88
C ALA A 95 6.37 24.55 10.99
N GLY A 96 6.06 25.77 11.46
CA GLY A 96 5.07 26.03 12.50
C GLY A 96 3.64 26.31 12.00
N ALA A 97 3.37 26.24 10.69
CA ALA A 97 2.04 26.56 10.15
C ALA A 97 1.03 25.44 10.43
N GLU A 98 -0.26 25.75 10.29
CA GLU A 98 -1.32 24.74 10.32
C GLU A 98 -1.47 24.03 8.97
N GLN A 99 -2.04 22.83 8.97
CA GLN A 99 -2.39 22.13 7.74
C GLN A 99 -3.42 22.95 6.94
N PRO A 100 -3.34 22.98 5.59
CA PRO A 100 -2.43 22.22 4.71
C PRO A 100 -1.08 22.90 4.43
N LEU A 101 -0.79 24.04 5.06
CA LEU A 101 0.38 24.85 4.75
C LEU A 101 1.63 24.47 5.55
N ARG A 102 1.53 23.52 6.47
CA ARG A 102 2.67 23.05 7.26
C ARG A 102 3.75 22.43 6.36
N GLN A 103 5.01 22.65 6.71
CA GLN A 103 6.14 21.95 6.11
C GLN A 103 6.00 20.43 6.27
N HIS A 104 6.50 19.68 5.30
CA HIS A 104 6.62 18.24 5.38
C HIS A 104 7.43 17.84 6.62
N SER A 105 7.00 16.76 7.28
CA SER A 105 7.69 16.22 8.45
C SER A 105 8.96 15.47 8.04
N GLY A 106 10.06 15.69 8.75
CA GLY A 106 11.35 15.07 8.45
C GLY A 106 11.95 15.56 7.13
N ASP A 107 13.09 14.97 6.76
CA ASP A 107 13.97 15.53 5.73
C ASP A 107 13.87 14.77 4.40
N ILE A 108 12.84 13.92 4.23
CA ILE A 108 12.71 13.05 3.05
C ILE A 108 12.64 13.84 1.74
N LEU A 109 12.06 15.05 1.75
CA LEU A 109 11.96 15.92 0.58
C LEU A 109 13.30 16.55 0.17
N GLU A 110 14.34 16.49 1.01
CA GLU A 110 15.70 16.87 0.60
C GLU A 110 16.26 15.89 -0.46
N GLN A 111 15.89 14.62 -0.35
CA GLN A 111 16.27 13.56 -1.27
C GLN A 111 15.18 13.27 -2.32
N HIS A 112 13.93 13.62 -2.00
CA HIS A 112 12.74 13.42 -2.83
C HIS A 112 12.00 14.74 -3.07
N PRO A 113 12.59 15.70 -3.79
CA PRO A 113 11.94 16.98 -4.04
C PRO A 113 10.64 16.80 -4.82
N VAL A 114 9.62 17.58 -4.44
CA VAL A 114 8.25 17.42 -4.93
C VAL A 114 8.17 17.69 -6.43
N ASP A 115 9.01 18.59 -6.97
CA ASP A 115 9.06 18.89 -8.41
C ASP A 115 9.56 17.72 -9.28
N LYS A 116 10.17 16.69 -8.68
CA LYS A 116 10.64 15.48 -9.36
C LYS A 116 9.77 14.25 -9.14
N TYR A 117 9.16 14.14 -7.96
CA TYR A 117 8.43 12.94 -7.57
C TYR A 117 6.92 13.15 -7.45
N GLY A 118 6.48 14.39 -7.20
CA GLY A 118 5.09 14.68 -6.86
C GLY A 118 4.73 14.16 -5.47
N CYS A 119 3.49 14.41 -5.05
CA CYS A 119 2.98 13.96 -3.75
C CYS A 119 2.30 12.60 -3.85
N THR A 120 1.57 12.36 -4.93
CA THR A 120 0.75 11.17 -5.17
C THR A 120 1.56 9.90 -5.37
N ILE A 121 2.85 9.98 -5.69
CA ILE A 121 3.69 8.79 -5.79
C ILE A 121 3.83 8.10 -4.42
N CYS A 122 3.99 8.90 -3.36
CA CYS A 122 4.13 8.44 -1.97
C CYS A 122 2.77 8.32 -1.27
N HIS A 123 1.93 9.34 -1.40
CA HIS A 123 0.69 9.44 -0.65
C HIS A 123 -0.53 8.83 -1.36
N MET A 124 -0.42 8.43 -2.63
CA MET A 124 -1.59 8.15 -3.49
C MET A 124 -2.56 9.34 -3.53
N GLY A 125 -3.84 9.11 -3.83
CA GLY A 125 -4.82 10.16 -4.07
C GLY A 125 -4.89 10.58 -5.53
N ARG A 126 -5.89 11.41 -5.85
CA ARG A 126 -6.13 11.87 -7.22
C ARG A 126 -5.39 13.17 -7.50
N GLY A 127 -4.18 13.07 -8.03
CA GLY A 127 -3.30 14.21 -8.29
C GLY A 127 -3.86 15.27 -9.24
N LEU A 128 -4.86 14.94 -10.06
CA LEU A 128 -5.54 15.90 -10.95
C LEU A 128 -6.63 16.73 -10.24
N ALA A 129 -7.14 16.26 -9.10
CA ALA A 129 -8.23 16.90 -8.42
C ALA A 129 -7.73 18.09 -7.57
N VAL A 130 -8.54 19.14 -7.52
CA VAL A 130 -8.25 20.37 -6.76
C VAL A 130 -9.31 20.65 -5.69
N ARG A 131 -10.28 19.73 -5.53
CA ARG A 131 -11.20 19.67 -4.39
C ARG A 131 -10.67 18.67 -3.38
N LYS A 132 -10.67 19.05 -2.10
CA LYS A 132 -10.12 18.25 -0.99
C LYS A 132 -10.61 16.81 -1.00
N GLU A 133 -11.93 16.61 -1.00
CA GLU A 133 -12.52 15.26 -0.91
C GLU A 133 -12.20 14.42 -2.15
N GLU A 134 -12.24 15.01 -3.35
CA GLU A 134 -11.90 14.30 -4.58
C GLU A 134 -10.40 13.95 -4.66
N ALA A 135 -9.52 14.85 -4.20
CA ALA A 135 -8.07 14.65 -4.20
C ALA A 135 -7.65 13.61 -3.18
N HIS A 136 -8.22 13.66 -1.98
CA HIS A 136 -7.86 12.75 -0.89
C HIS A 136 -8.65 11.44 -0.92
N GLY A 137 -9.85 11.42 -1.51
CA GLY A 137 -10.74 10.25 -1.49
C GLY A 137 -11.46 10.02 -0.15
N TRP A 138 -11.45 11.00 0.76
CA TRP A 138 -12.01 10.89 2.10
C TRP A 138 -12.87 12.10 2.46
N HIS A 139 -14.02 11.84 3.07
CA HIS A 139 -14.84 12.85 3.73
C HIS A 139 -14.19 13.34 5.04
N ASN A 140 -14.68 14.46 5.57
CA ASN A 140 -14.15 15.02 6.82
C ASN A 140 -14.39 14.13 8.05
N ASP A 141 -15.39 13.24 8.00
CA ASP A 141 -15.66 12.25 9.05
C ASP A 141 -14.82 10.97 8.91
N GLY A 142 -13.96 10.90 7.89
CA GLY A 142 -13.08 9.77 7.62
C GLY A 142 -13.67 8.69 6.73
N THR A 143 -14.93 8.82 6.30
CA THR A 143 -15.56 7.85 5.39
C THR A 143 -15.05 7.99 3.96
N PRO A 144 -14.98 6.90 3.17
CA PRO A 144 -14.49 6.94 1.80
C PRO A 144 -15.46 7.67 0.87
N VAL A 145 -14.92 8.50 -0.03
CA VAL A 145 -15.72 9.16 -1.06
C VAL A 145 -16.11 8.14 -2.13
N PRO A 146 -17.40 8.04 -2.52
CA PRO A 146 -17.83 7.09 -3.53
C PRO A 146 -17.11 7.25 -4.87
N HIS A 147 -16.85 6.13 -5.55
CA HIS A 147 -16.24 6.08 -6.89
C HIS A 147 -14.81 6.62 -7.00
N ILE A 148 -14.09 6.71 -5.87
CA ILE A 148 -12.66 6.98 -5.86
C ILE A 148 -11.90 5.66 -5.82
N ASP A 149 -11.08 5.43 -6.85
CA ASP A 149 -10.33 4.18 -7.01
C ASP A 149 -8.97 4.22 -6.30
N GLU A 150 -8.39 5.41 -6.16
CA GLU A 150 -7.09 5.64 -5.52
C GLU A 150 -7.23 6.76 -4.47
N PRO A 151 -7.75 6.44 -3.27
CA PRO A 151 -7.74 7.38 -2.15
C PRO A 151 -6.32 7.58 -1.63
N MET A 152 -6.10 8.68 -0.93
CA MET A 152 -4.82 8.97 -0.28
C MET A 152 -4.59 7.98 0.87
N LEU A 153 -3.38 7.43 0.95
CA LEU A 153 -2.94 6.55 2.02
C LEU A 153 -2.93 7.30 3.37
N ARG A 154 -3.31 6.59 4.44
CA ARG A 154 -3.41 7.15 5.80
C ARG A 154 -2.40 6.46 6.72
N GLY A 155 -1.81 7.23 7.64
CA GLY A 155 -0.88 6.70 8.64
C GLY A 155 0.32 5.97 8.01
N GLU A 156 0.61 4.78 8.51
CA GLU A 156 1.78 4.00 8.10
C GLU A 156 1.66 3.41 6.69
N ALA A 157 0.45 3.37 6.12
CA ALA A 157 0.23 2.92 4.75
C ALA A 157 1.01 3.76 3.73
N VAL A 158 1.31 5.03 4.03
CA VAL A 158 2.13 5.89 3.16
C VAL A 158 3.51 5.26 2.88
N TYR A 159 4.10 4.54 3.84
CA TYR A 159 5.41 3.91 3.68
C TYR A 159 5.42 2.73 2.69
N THR A 160 4.25 2.17 2.38
CA THR A 160 4.13 1.08 1.40
C THR A 160 4.57 1.54 0.00
N SER A 161 4.29 2.80 -0.34
CA SER A 161 4.67 3.40 -1.63
C SER A 161 6.18 3.51 -1.84
N CYS A 162 7.01 3.44 -0.79
CA CYS A 162 8.47 3.43 -0.94
C CYS A 162 8.94 2.26 -1.81
N GLY A 163 8.22 1.13 -1.76
CA GLY A 163 8.49 -0.07 -2.56
C GLY A 163 8.37 0.13 -4.06
N LYS A 164 7.68 1.18 -4.52
CA LYS A 164 7.54 1.49 -5.96
C LYS A 164 8.88 1.82 -6.62
N CYS A 165 9.88 2.26 -5.84
CA CYS A 165 11.21 2.60 -6.33
C CYS A 165 12.31 1.80 -5.64
N HIS A 166 12.20 1.61 -4.33
CA HIS A 166 13.19 0.89 -3.52
C HIS A 166 12.86 -0.59 -3.48
N ALA A 167 13.88 -1.45 -3.64
CA ALA A 167 13.69 -2.86 -3.38
C ALA A 167 13.52 -3.08 -1.88
N GLU A 168 12.90 -4.19 -1.50
CA GLU A 168 12.86 -4.65 -0.11
C GLU A 168 14.23 -4.61 0.58
N VAL A 169 15.30 -5.03 -0.13
CA VAL A 169 16.67 -5.01 0.38
C VAL A 169 17.21 -3.59 0.60
N ASP A 170 16.73 -2.63 -0.19
CA ASP A 170 17.07 -1.21 -0.09
C ASP A 170 16.34 -0.56 1.11
N LEU A 171 15.14 -1.04 1.45
CA LEU A 171 14.29 -0.49 2.50
C LEU A 171 14.59 -1.05 3.89
N PHE A 172 14.84 -2.35 4.01
CA PHE A 172 14.88 -3.03 5.31
C PHE A 172 16.27 -3.54 5.70
N GLY A 173 17.32 -3.19 4.93
CA GLY A 173 18.71 -3.51 5.22
C GLY A 173 19.00 -5.01 5.32
N GLY A 174 19.42 -5.62 4.22
CA GLY A 174 19.84 -7.02 4.17
C GLY A 174 20.72 -7.28 2.96
N SER A 175 21.57 -8.32 2.99
CA SER A 175 22.32 -8.71 1.80
C SER A 175 21.45 -9.40 0.75
N GLU A 176 20.29 -9.95 1.12
CA GLU A 176 19.35 -10.65 0.23
C GLU A 176 17.88 -10.46 0.73
N ASP A 177 16.90 -10.98 -0.02
CA ASP A 177 15.44 -10.78 0.16
C ASP A 177 14.81 -11.66 1.27
N LEU A 178 13.50 -11.98 1.23
CA LEU A 178 12.83 -12.88 2.20
C LEU A 178 13.53 -14.23 2.43
N PHE A 179 14.48 -14.62 1.56
CA PHE A 179 15.28 -15.84 1.70
C PHE A 179 16.66 -15.61 2.35
N ALA A 180 16.99 -14.39 2.78
CA ALA A 180 18.24 -14.07 3.45
C ALA A 180 18.24 -14.48 4.92
N GLU A 181 19.32 -15.08 5.40
CA GLU A 181 19.46 -15.48 6.80
C GLU A 181 19.40 -14.29 7.77
N SER A 182 18.56 -14.38 8.80
CA SER A 182 18.73 -13.57 10.02
C SER A 182 19.90 -14.15 10.82
N ASN A 183 20.96 -13.36 11.03
CA ASN A 183 22.15 -13.82 11.73
C ASN A 183 21.81 -14.30 13.17
N GLN A 184 22.27 -15.50 13.53
CA GLN A 184 21.59 -16.44 14.44
C GLN A 184 22.03 -16.42 15.91
N ASN A 185 22.35 -15.27 16.49
CA ASN A 185 22.87 -15.23 17.87
C ASN A 185 21.95 -14.58 18.91
N SER A 186 20.64 -14.55 18.67
CA SER A 186 19.72 -14.05 19.68
C SER A 186 18.33 -14.65 19.52
N SER A 187 18.01 -15.61 20.39
CA SER A 187 16.65 -16.08 20.68
C SER A 187 15.74 -14.98 21.28
N THR A 188 16.15 -13.70 21.22
CA THR A 188 15.40 -12.54 21.70
C THR A 188 15.60 -11.26 20.89
N GLN A 189 16.21 -11.28 19.70
CA GLN A 189 16.32 -10.07 18.86
C GLN A 189 15.67 -10.29 17.50
N VAL A 190 14.61 -9.51 17.31
CA VAL A 190 14.18 -8.93 16.02
C VAL A 190 15.36 -8.86 15.07
N ALA A 191 15.17 -9.37 13.85
CA ALA A 191 16.08 -9.29 12.71
C ALA A 191 17.13 -8.19 12.91
N THR A 192 18.36 -8.58 13.26
CA THR A 192 19.47 -7.63 13.23
C THR A 192 19.70 -7.31 11.77
N ILE A 193 19.10 -6.19 11.35
CA ILE A 193 19.41 -5.42 10.17
C ILE A 193 20.95 -5.38 10.08
N LYS A 194 21.47 -5.60 8.86
CA LYS A 194 22.90 -5.71 8.50
C LYS A 194 23.87 -4.97 9.45
N PRO A 195 25.09 -5.48 9.73
CA PRO A 195 26.12 -4.69 10.40
C PRO A 195 26.41 -3.42 9.58
N GLY A 196 25.81 -2.29 9.98
CA GLY A 196 25.89 -1.00 9.30
C GLY A 196 24.56 -0.27 9.06
N ILE A 197 23.39 -0.84 9.35
CA ILE A 197 22.16 -0.08 9.56
C ILE A 197 21.57 -0.55 10.89
N ASP A 198 21.73 0.23 11.96
CA ASP A 198 21.15 -0.13 13.25
C ASP A 198 19.62 0.13 13.27
N ALA A 199 18.86 -0.51 14.18
CA ALA A 199 17.41 -0.31 14.29
C ALA A 199 17.03 1.17 14.54
N THR A 200 17.93 1.95 15.14
CA THR A 200 17.82 3.40 15.33
C THR A 200 17.98 4.15 14.01
N GLU A 201 18.92 3.76 13.15
CA GLU A 201 19.12 4.33 11.81
C GLU A 201 17.93 4.01 10.90
N LEU A 202 17.34 2.82 11.02
CA LEU A 202 16.11 2.50 10.29
C LEU A 202 14.91 3.30 10.82
N GLN A 203 14.80 3.50 12.14
CA GLN A 203 13.80 4.40 12.73
C GLN A 203 14.04 5.87 12.31
N MET A 204 15.28 6.27 12.06
CA MET A 204 15.62 7.61 11.54
C MET A 204 15.27 7.74 10.06
N MET A 205 15.47 6.69 9.25
CA MET A 205 15.20 6.70 7.81
C MET A 205 13.70 6.52 7.48
N LEU A 206 12.99 5.69 8.24
CA LEU A 206 11.56 5.42 8.10
C LEU A 206 10.87 5.48 9.47
N PRO A 207 10.72 6.67 10.06
CA PRO A 207 10.10 6.82 11.37
C PRO A 207 8.67 6.30 11.35
N ASN A 208 8.34 5.33 12.21
CA ASN A 208 7.03 4.66 12.28
C ASN A 208 6.76 3.67 11.13
N ALA A 209 7.79 3.05 10.54
CA ALA A 209 7.62 1.92 9.62
C ALA A 209 7.83 0.55 10.27
N ASP A 210 7.83 0.47 11.60
CA ASP A 210 8.04 -0.77 12.36
C ASP A 210 7.07 -1.88 11.95
N SER A 211 5.86 -1.50 11.53
CA SER A 211 4.83 -2.41 11.05
C SER A 211 5.23 -3.14 9.76
N LEU A 212 5.98 -2.50 8.86
CA LEU A 212 6.50 -3.16 7.65
C LEU A 212 7.55 -4.22 7.99
N LEU A 213 8.43 -3.94 8.95
CA LEU A 213 9.42 -4.92 9.44
C LEU A 213 8.75 -6.09 10.15
N ARG A 214 7.75 -5.81 11.00
CA ARG A 214 6.98 -6.86 11.67
C ARG A 214 6.22 -7.71 10.65
N GLY A 215 5.59 -7.10 9.65
CA GLY A 215 4.91 -7.81 8.56
C GLY A 215 5.86 -8.70 7.74
N LYS A 216 7.05 -8.20 7.41
CA LYS A 216 8.11 -8.99 6.77
C LYS A 216 8.46 -10.23 7.58
N ARG A 217 8.68 -10.05 8.89
CA ARG A 217 9.00 -11.14 9.83
C ARG A 217 7.85 -12.15 9.90
N LEU A 218 6.62 -11.68 10.06
CA LEU A 218 5.43 -12.54 10.13
C LEU A 218 5.26 -13.39 8.85
N THR A 219 5.61 -12.85 7.68
CA THR A 219 5.55 -13.60 6.41
C THR A 219 6.42 -14.86 6.44
N VAL A 220 7.57 -14.80 7.11
CA VAL A 220 8.50 -15.92 7.30
C VAL A 220 8.03 -16.85 8.41
N GLU A 221 7.65 -16.30 9.57
CA GLU A 221 7.27 -17.07 10.76
C GLU A 221 5.96 -17.85 10.58
N LEU A 222 5.03 -17.30 9.80
CA LEU A 222 3.72 -17.93 9.54
C LEU A 222 3.76 -18.91 8.35
N GLY A 223 4.92 -19.08 7.69
CA GLY A 223 5.09 -20.02 6.60
C GLY A 223 4.34 -19.66 5.32
N CYS A 224 4.08 -18.38 5.08
CA CYS A 224 3.33 -17.92 3.90
C CYS A 224 3.96 -18.44 2.59
N LEU A 225 5.30 -18.52 2.54
CA LEU A 225 6.06 -18.98 1.38
C LEU A 225 5.92 -20.48 1.09
N GLY A 226 5.31 -21.25 2.00
CA GLY A 226 4.93 -22.65 1.75
C GLY A 226 3.84 -22.81 0.70
N CYS A 227 2.90 -21.86 0.66
CA CYS A 227 1.84 -21.83 -0.34
C CYS A 227 2.11 -20.80 -1.43
N HIS A 228 2.66 -19.65 -1.08
CA HIS A 228 2.84 -18.52 -1.98
C HIS A 228 4.23 -18.49 -2.62
N ALA A 229 4.27 -18.13 -3.90
CA ALA A 229 5.52 -17.82 -4.56
C ALA A 229 6.01 -16.42 -4.18
N TYR A 230 7.33 -16.27 -4.10
CA TYR A 230 8.03 -15.01 -3.99
C TYR A 230 9.34 -15.09 -4.76
N ARG A 231 9.52 -14.20 -5.73
CA ARG A 231 10.69 -14.11 -6.62
C ARG A 231 11.08 -15.45 -7.26
N GLY A 232 10.06 -16.21 -7.68
CA GLY A 232 10.24 -17.51 -8.33
C GLY A 232 10.62 -18.66 -7.39
N ARG A 233 10.46 -18.48 -6.08
CA ARG A 233 10.68 -19.51 -5.04
C ARG A 233 9.45 -19.63 -4.15
N GLY A 234 9.28 -20.77 -3.48
CA GLY A 234 8.14 -21.04 -2.61
C GLY A 234 7.04 -21.89 -3.27
N GLY A 235 5.85 -21.85 -2.67
CA GLY A 235 4.71 -22.65 -3.08
C GLY A 235 4.03 -22.13 -4.35
N THR A 236 3.14 -22.96 -4.90
CA THR A 236 2.29 -22.63 -6.06
C THR A 236 0.80 -22.75 -5.78
N LEU A 237 0.44 -23.05 -4.52
CA LEU A 237 -0.97 -23.19 -4.10
C LEU A 237 -1.64 -21.82 -3.93
N GLY A 238 -0.89 -20.84 -3.44
CA GLY A 238 -1.33 -19.45 -3.31
C GLY A 238 -0.82 -18.57 -4.48
N PRO A 239 -1.42 -17.38 -4.68
CA PRO A 239 -0.93 -16.39 -5.63
C PRO A 239 0.53 -15.97 -5.37
N ASP A 240 1.23 -15.56 -6.43
CA ASP A 240 2.57 -14.98 -6.31
C ASP A 240 2.49 -13.62 -5.58
N LEU A 241 3.27 -13.48 -4.49
CA LEU A 241 3.33 -12.28 -3.66
C LEU A 241 4.34 -11.24 -4.15
N THR A 242 5.18 -11.60 -5.13
CA THR A 242 6.34 -10.80 -5.54
C THR A 242 6.01 -9.33 -5.83
N TYR A 243 4.86 -9.09 -6.46
CA TYR A 243 4.38 -7.77 -6.84
C TYR A 243 2.93 -7.53 -6.41
N VAL A 244 2.52 -8.13 -5.30
CA VAL A 244 1.12 -8.05 -4.83
C VAL A 244 0.71 -6.62 -4.48
N GLY A 245 1.67 -5.75 -4.13
CA GLY A 245 1.44 -4.33 -3.89
C GLY A 245 1.03 -3.54 -5.14
N ASP A 246 1.34 -4.03 -6.35
CA ASP A 246 0.90 -3.39 -7.60
C ASP A 246 -0.57 -3.60 -7.93
N LYS A 247 -1.25 -4.51 -7.21
CA LYS A 247 -2.66 -4.76 -7.41
C LYS A 247 -3.49 -3.53 -7.04
N THR A 248 -4.45 -3.23 -7.88
CA THR A 248 -5.40 -2.13 -7.69
C THR A 248 -6.68 -2.66 -7.06
N LYS A 249 -7.55 -1.75 -6.62
CA LYS A 249 -8.91 -2.09 -6.16
C LYS A 249 -9.66 -3.00 -7.15
N HIS A 250 -9.42 -2.89 -8.45
CA HIS A 250 -10.13 -3.70 -9.45
C HIS A 250 -9.68 -5.17 -9.49
N ASP A 251 -8.54 -5.48 -8.87
CA ASP A 251 -7.98 -6.83 -8.80
C ASP A 251 -8.48 -7.63 -7.58
N PHE A 252 -9.33 -7.03 -6.75
CA PHE A 252 -9.88 -7.63 -5.53
C PHE A 252 -11.40 -7.67 -5.56
N ASP A 253 -11.98 -8.73 -4.99
CA ASP A 253 -13.42 -8.87 -4.79
C ASP A 253 -13.82 -8.35 -3.41
N PHE A 254 -14.65 -7.31 -3.38
CA PHE A 254 -15.14 -6.66 -2.16
C PHE A 254 -16.53 -7.16 -1.73
N ALA A 255 -17.10 -8.17 -2.39
CA ALA A 255 -18.46 -8.65 -2.08
C ALA A 255 -18.64 -9.13 -0.63
N HIS A 256 -17.55 -9.56 0.02
CA HIS A 256 -17.55 -10.09 1.38
C HIS A 256 -16.58 -9.32 2.29
N VAL A 257 -16.37 -8.03 2.01
CA VAL A 257 -15.60 -7.12 2.86
C VAL A 257 -16.58 -6.22 3.61
N ASP A 258 -16.52 -6.23 4.94
CA ASP A 258 -17.41 -5.43 5.78
C ASP A 258 -16.91 -3.98 5.94
N GLY A 259 -15.58 -3.81 5.96
CA GLY A 259 -14.92 -2.52 6.14
C GLY A 259 -14.89 -1.66 4.88
N GLU A 260 -13.99 -0.67 4.89
CA GLU A 260 -13.77 0.20 3.74
C GLU A 260 -13.31 -0.61 2.51
N HIS A 261 -13.83 -0.30 1.32
CA HIS A 261 -13.41 -0.98 0.08
C HIS A 261 -12.07 -0.43 -0.44
N THR A 262 -11.01 -0.63 0.34
CA THR A 262 -9.61 -0.32 0.02
C THR A 262 -8.78 -1.59 -0.04
N VAL A 263 -7.66 -1.55 -0.78
CA VAL A 263 -6.74 -2.70 -0.86
C VAL A 263 -6.19 -3.08 0.52
N GLU A 264 -5.86 -2.08 1.34
CA GLU A 264 -5.38 -2.28 2.72
C GLU A 264 -6.40 -3.06 3.55
N GLN A 265 -7.66 -2.62 3.55
CA GLN A 265 -8.71 -3.24 4.35
C GLN A 265 -9.07 -4.63 3.81
N TRP A 266 -9.07 -4.82 2.49
CA TRP A 266 -9.27 -6.15 1.90
C TRP A 266 -8.21 -7.13 2.38
N MET A 267 -6.92 -6.74 2.34
CA MET A 267 -5.83 -7.59 2.82
C MET A 267 -5.97 -7.87 4.32
N PHE A 268 -6.32 -6.85 5.11
CA PHE A 268 -6.52 -7.00 6.55
C PHE A 268 -7.61 -8.02 6.88
N GLU A 269 -8.79 -7.88 6.26
CA GLU A 269 -9.90 -8.80 6.48
C GLU A 269 -9.59 -10.19 5.91
N HIS A 270 -8.92 -10.29 4.76
CA HIS A 270 -8.53 -11.57 4.19
C HIS A 270 -7.53 -12.33 5.09
N PHE A 271 -6.59 -11.63 5.73
CA PHE A 271 -5.68 -12.26 6.70
C PHE A 271 -6.37 -12.68 7.99
N LYS A 272 -7.44 -11.98 8.36
CA LYS A 272 -8.24 -12.27 9.55
C LYS A 272 -9.20 -13.43 9.36
N TYR A 273 -9.91 -13.41 8.22
CA TYR A 273 -11.04 -14.27 7.89
C TYR A 273 -10.96 -14.68 6.40
N PRO A 274 -9.92 -15.44 5.99
CA PRO A 274 -9.64 -15.73 4.60
C PRO A 274 -10.85 -16.33 3.87
N ARG A 275 -11.58 -17.24 4.52
CA ARG A 275 -12.76 -17.93 3.93
C ARG A 275 -14.02 -17.08 3.90
N GLU A 276 -14.10 -16.03 4.72
CA GLU A 276 -15.23 -15.10 4.66
C GLU A 276 -15.02 -14.14 3.49
N VAL A 277 -13.82 -13.55 3.38
CA VAL A 277 -13.50 -12.61 2.31
C VAL A 277 -13.37 -13.30 0.94
N SER A 278 -12.79 -14.50 0.92
CA SER A 278 -12.59 -15.30 -0.30
C SER A 278 -13.04 -16.75 -0.07
N PRO A 279 -14.34 -17.06 -0.29
CA PRO A 279 -14.92 -18.37 0.02
C PRO A 279 -14.22 -19.58 -0.59
N ASP A 280 -13.58 -19.39 -1.74
CA ASP A 280 -12.86 -20.45 -2.46
C ASP A 280 -11.37 -20.55 -2.12
N THR A 281 -10.85 -19.70 -1.23
CA THR A 281 -9.44 -19.73 -0.85
C THR A 281 -9.04 -21.05 -0.18
N VAL A 282 -7.80 -21.46 -0.42
CA VAL A 282 -7.14 -22.56 0.29
C VAL A 282 -6.34 -22.06 1.50
N MET A 283 -6.25 -20.75 1.69
CA MET A 283 -5.56 -20.15 2.83
C MET A 283 -6.25 -20.56 4.14
N PRO A 284 -5.52 -21.15 5.11
CA PRO A 284 -6.08 -21.56 6.40
C PRO A 284 -6.34 -20.37 7.31
N GLU A 285 -7.15 -20.59 8.34
CA GLU A 285 -7.37 -19.62 9.42
C GLU A 285 -6.10 -19.48 10.27
N MET A 286 -5.42 -18.34 10.15
CA MET A 286 -4.12 -18.10 10.78
C MET A 286 -4.23 -17.58 12.23
N ASN A 287 -5.45 -17.32 12.73
CA ASN A 287 -5.74 -16.81 14.08
C ASN A 287 -4.92 -15.56 14.47
N LEU A 288 -4.76 -14.63 13.53
CA LEU A 288 -3.94 -13.43 13.71
C LEU A 288 -4.62 -12.39 14.61
N SER A 289 -3.82 -11.71 15.43
CA SER A 289 -4.27 -10.47 16.07
C SER A 289 -4.49 -9.37 15.03
N ASP A 290 -5.27 -8.34 15.40
CA ASP A 290 -5.50 -7.17 14.54
C ASP A 290 -4.19 -6.51 14.12
N GLN A 291 -3.23 -6.40 15.03
CA GLN A 291 -1.95 -5.79 14.72
C GLN A 291 -1.16 -6.63 13.71
N GLN A 292 -1.11 -7.95 13.89
CA GLN A 292 -0.40 -8.83 12.96
C GLN A 292 -1.02 -8.80 11.55
N ALA A 293 -2.35 -8.80 11.45
CA ALA A 293 -3.04 -8.70 10.17
C ALA A 293 -2.77 -7.34 9.48
N ARG A 294 -2.76 -6.23 10.24
CA ARG A 294 -2.39 -4.91 9.70
C ARG A 294 -0.93 -4.86 9.24
N ASP A 295 0.00 -5.34 10.06
CA ASP A 295 1.43 -5.39 9.74
C ASP A 295 1.69 -6.20 8.46
N LEU A 296 1.05 -7.37 8.31
CA LEU A 296 1.12 -8.17 7.08
C LEU A 296 0.53 -7.44 5.86
N SER A 297 -0.62 -6.78 6.02
CA SER A 297 -1.26 -6.02 4.95
C SER A 297 -0.36 -4.91 4.44
N LEU A 298 0.24 -4.14 5.35
CA LEU A 298 1.19 -3.08 5.01
C LEU A 298 2.42 -3.65 4.30
N TYR A 299 2.99 -4.76 4.80
CA TYR A 299 4.13 -5.39 4.15
C TYR A 299 3.79 -5.86 2.73
N MET A 300 2.65 -6.54 2.54
CA MET A 300 2.22 -6.98 1.21
C MET A 300 2.00 -5.81 0.25
N MET A 301 1.36 -4.73 0.72
CA MET A 301 1.21 -3.52 -0.08
C MET A 301 2.55 -2.88 -0.46
N SER A 302 3.62 -3.07 0.33
CA SER A 302 4.95 -2.57 -0.01
C SER A 302 5.67 -3.38 -1.11
N LEU A 303 5.19 -4.58 -1.44
CA LEU A 303 5.78 -5.45 -2.46
C LEU A 303 5.37 -5.02 -3.86
N HIS A 304 5.97 -3.94 -4.35
CA HIS A 304 5.76 -3.40 -5.68
C HIS A 304 6.82 -3.89 -6.67
N SER A 305 6.45 -3.96 -7.95
CA SER A 305 7.46 -3.96 -9.01
C SER A 305 8.12 -2.57 -9.03
N LYS A 306 9.45 -2.54 -9.20
CA LYS A 306 10.13 -1.25 -9.38
C LYS A 306 9.54 -0.60 -10.63
N ALA A 307 9.02 0.61 -10.47
CA ALA A 307 8.59 1.45 -11.57
C ALA A 307 9.73 1.50 -12.60
N ASN A 308 9.40 1.19 -13.85
CA ASN A 308 10.33 1.14 -14.96
C ASN A 308 11.11 2.46 -15.13
N LEU A 309 12.26 2.60 -14.46
CA LEU A 309 13.47 3.10 -15.12
C LEU A 309 13.97 1.95 -15.99
N SER A 310 13.32 1.74 -17.12
CA SER A 310 13.68 0.69 -18.07
C SER A 310 15.18 0.78 -18.41
N ASP A 311 15.82 -0.39 -18.45
CA ASP A 311 17.11 -0.72 -19.09
C ASP A 311 18.36 -0.96 -18.23
N HIS A 312 18.39 -0.74 -16.90
CA HIS A 312 19.66 -0.85 -16.15
C HIS A 312 19.70 -1.80 -14.94
N ILE A 313 18.63 -2.57 -14.68
CA ILE A 313 18.68 -3.60 -13.63
C ILE A 313 18.97 -4.95 -14.29
N PRO A 314 20.19 -5.50 -14.17
CA PRO A 314 20.42 -6.88 -14.57
C PRO A 314 19.46 -7.77 -13.77
N LYS A 315 18.78 -8.70 -14.47
CA LYS A 315 18.01 -9.77 -13.83
C LYS A 315 18.91 -10.37 -12.73
N PRO A 316 18.40 -10.60 -11.51
CA PRO A 316 19.22 -11.18 -10.45
C PRO A 316 19.90 -12.43 -11.01
N THR A 317 21.23 -12.39 -11.07
CA THR A 317 22.02 -13.55 -11.43
C THR A 317 21.60 -14.64 -10.46
N LYS A 318 21.19 -15.81 -10.96
CA LYS A 318 20.88 -16.97 -10.11
C LYS A 318 21.98 -17.08 -9.06
N SER A 319 21.64 -16.78 -7.80
CA SER A 319 22.61 -16.81 -6.71
C SER A 319 23.32 -18.15 -6.75
N GLN A 320 24.65 -18.09 -6.76
CA GLN A 320 25.50 -19.27 -6.83
C GLN A 320 25.44 -20.00 -5.49
N LEU A 321 24.81 -21.17 -5.55
CA LEU A 321 24.76 -22.23 -4.54
C LEU A 321 23.92 -21.90 -3.30
N PRO A 322 23.12 -22.87 -2.79
CA PRO A 322 22.33 -22.66 -1.59
C PRO A 322 23.27 -22.43 -0.40
N GLN A 323 23.16 -21.28 0.26
CA GLN A 323 23.60 -21.19 1.65
C GLN A 323 22.82 -22.26 2.44
N VAL A 324 23.49 -22.93 3.37
CA VAL A 324 22.90 -24.04 4.15
C VAL A 324 21.88 -23.44 5.12
N VAL A 325 20.65 -23.25 4.63
CA VAL A 325 19.54 -22.77 5.46
C VAL A 325 19.23 -23.84 6.50
N ARG A 326 19.17 -23.46 7.78
CA ARG A 326 18.77 -24.39 8.85
C ARG A 326 17.40 -24.98 8.55
N GLY A 327 17.25 -26.29 8.77
CA GLY A 327 15.99 -27.00 8.54
C GLY A 327 14.82 -26.41 9.31
N GLU A 328 15.04 -25.85 10.50
CA GLU A 328 14.03 -25.14 11.28
C GLU A 328 13.50 -23.90 10.54
N THR A 329 14.38 -23.07 9.96
CA THR A 329 13.98 -21.91 9.17
C THR A 329 13.22 -22.33 7.91
N LEU A 330 13.68 -23.37 7.21
CA LEU A 330 12.95 -23.93 6.07
C LEU A 330 11.57 -24.46 6.47
N TYR A 331 11.48 -25.16 7.62
CA TYR A 331 10.23 -25.66 8.14
C TYR A 331 9.26 -24.52 8.46
N GLN A 332 9.73 -23.46 9.14
CA GLN A 332 8.92 -22.29 9.42
C GLN A 332 8.50 -21.55 8.14
N MET A 333 9.34 -21.50 7.12
CA MET A 333 9.03 -20.81 5.86
C MET A 333 8.06 -21.56 4.96
N PHE A 334 8.18 -22.89 4.91
CA PHE A 334 7.53 -23.69 3.87
C PHE A 334 6.52 -24.72 4.39
N CYS A 335 6.65 -25.16 5.64
CA CYS A 335 5.90 -26.30 6.16
C CYS A 335 4.90 -25.91 7.25
N SER A 336 5.24 -24.94 8.11
CA SER A 336 4.47 -24.58 9.30
C SER A 336 3.05 -24.09 9.00
N ALA A 337 2.81 -23.47 7.85
CA ALA A 337 1.49 -23.01 7.45
C ALA A 337 0.47 -24.15 7.31
N CYS A 338 0.92 -25.37 6.98
CA CYS A 338 0.05 -26.55 6.87
C CYS A 338 0.23 -27.49 8.07
N HIS A 339 1.46 -27.64 8.56
CA HIS A 339 1.82 -28.59 9.60
C HIS A 339 1.90 -27.98 11.00
N GLY A 340 1.57 -26.70 11.19
CA GLY A 340 1.71 -25.98 12.44
C GLY A 340 3.17 -25.60 12.75
N PRO A 341 3.42 -24.53 13.52
CA PRO A 341 4.76 -24.05 13.86
C PRO A 341 5.62 -25.09 14.58
N ASN A 342 5.02 -26.09 15.22
CA ASN A 342 5.68 -27.17 15.95
C ASN A 342 5.35 -28.58 15.40
N GLY A 343 4.64 -28.71 14.28
CA GLY A 343 4.24 -30.02 13.73
C GLY A 343 2.86 -30.50 14.17
N GLU A 344 2.08 -29.65 14.83
CA GLU A 344 0.75 -29.96 15.38
C GLU A 344 -0.38 -30.02 14.35
N GLY A 345 -0.13 -29.64 13.09
CA GLY A 345 -1.13 -29.57 12.03
C GLY A 345 -1.99 -28.29 12.05
N THR A 346 -2.62 -27.97 10.91
CA THR A 346 -3.56 -26.84 10.78
C THR A 346 -4.88 -27.29 10.16
N THR A 347 -5.92 -26.46 10.27
CA THR A 347 -7.24 -26.75 9.68
C THR A 347 -7.32 -26.28 8.22
N MET A 348 -6.97 -27.17 7.28
CA MET A 348 -7.14 -26.93 5.83
C MET A 348 -8.59 -27.25 5.39
N ARG A 349 -9.00 -26.80 4.19
CA ARG A 349 -10.34 -27.07 3.62
C ARG A 349 -10.55 -28.58 3.45
N ALA A 350 -11.75 -29.07 3.81
CA ALA A 350 -12.12 -30.48 3.61
C ALA A 350 -11.98 -30.89 2.13
N GLY A 351 -11.30 -32.00 1.87
CA GLY A 351 -11.05 -32.53 0.51
C GLY A 351 -9.74 -32.11 -0.16
N LEU A 352 -8.91 -31.26 0.48
CA LEU A 352 -7.56 -30.97 -0.04
C LEU A 352 -6.54 -32.06 0.29
N TRP A 353 -6.81 -32.87 1.32
CA TRP A 353 -6.00 -34.02 1.73
C TRP A 353 -6.77 -35.31 1.46
N PRO A 354 -6.13 -36.38 0.96
CA PRO A 354 -6.73 -37.70 0.99
C PRO A 354 -6.97 -38.08 2.45
N THR A 355 -8.22 -38.21 2.86
CA THR A 355 -8.58 -38.72 4.20
C THR A 355 -8.23 -40.21 4.36
N ASP A 356 -7.85 -40.87 3.26
CA ASP A 356 -7.78 -42.32 3.16
C ASP A 356 -6.35 -42.84 2.92
N GLY A 357 -5.32 -42.00 3.10
CA GLY A 357 -3.95 -42.45 2.97
C GLY A 357 -2.93 -41.40 3.37
N ASP A 358 -1.99 -41.80 4.24
CA ASP A 358 -0.76 -41.06 4.48
C ASP A 358 -0.03 -40.83 3.15
N PRO A 359 0.18 -39.57 2.70
CA PRO A 359 0.92 -39.28 1.48
C PRO A 359 2.43 -39.62 1.57
N TRP A 360 2.94 -39.96 2.75
CA TRP A 360 4.36 -40.24 3.02
C TRP A 360 4.68 -41.73 3.25
N GLY A 361 3.67 -42.61 3.23
CA GLY A 361 3.85 -44.07 3.31
C GLY A 361 4.59 -44.54 4.57
N HIS A 362 4.46 -43.82 5.69
CA HIS A 362 5.02 -44.19 6.98
C HIS A 362 3.93 -44.78 7.87
N ASP A 363 4.23 -45.96 8.41
CA ASP A 363 3.41 -46.68 9.38
C ASP A 363 3.54 -45.99 10.74
N TRP A 364 2.93 -44.81 10.87
CA TRP A 364 2.68 -44.19 12.17
C TRP A 364 1.62 -45.06 12.83
N ASP A 365 2.03 -45.85 13.82
CA ASP A 365 1.14 -46.71 14.59
C ASP A 365 -0.08 -45.86 15.01
N ARG A 366 -1.30 -46.36 14.73
CA ARG A 366 -2.61 -45.66 14.83
C ARG A 366 -2.96 -45.12 16.23
N ARG A 367 -2.01 -45.14 17.16
CA ARG A 367 -2.13 -44.73 18.55
C ARG A 367 -1.69 -43.29 18.80
N ASP A 368 -0.97 -42.66 17.87
CA ASP A 368 -0.29 -41.38 18.12
C ASP A 368 -0.92 -40.17 17.40
N VAL A 369 -2.02 -40.36 16.66
CA VAL A 369 -2.79 -39.28 16.02
C VAL A 369 -4.27 -39.46 16.32
N VAL A 370 -4.86 -38.51 17.04
CA VAL A 370 -6.31 -38.47 17.27
C VAL A 370 -6.93 -37.57 16.21
N VAL A 371 -7.80 -38.14 15.38
CA VAL A 371 -8.69 -37.36 14.51
C VAL A 371 -9.90 -36.97 15.34
N GLU A 372 -9.98 -35.70 15.75
CA GLU A 372 -11.13 -35.18 16.48
C GLU A 372 -12.07 -34.48 15.49
N GLN A 373 -13.33 -34.93 15.41
CA GLN A 373 -14.37 -34.22 14.65
C GLN A 373 -14.96 -33.10 15.50
N ARG A 374 -14.68 -31.86 15.13
CA ARG A 374 -15.34 -30.69 15.72
C ARG A 374 -16.13 -29.97 14.63
N SER A 375 -17.44 -29.90 14.80
CA SER A 375 -18.35 -29.13 13.93
C SER A 375 -18.24 -29.47 12.43
N GLY A 376 -17.98 -30.75 12.08
CA GLY A 376 -17.86 -31.20 10.70
C GLY A 376 -16.49 -30.96 10.06
N ILE A 377 -15.46 -30.70 10.86
CA ILE A 377 -14.06 -30.53 10.43
C ILE A 377 -13.21 -31.61 11.10
N ASP A 378 -12.37 -32.28 10.30
CA ASP A 378 -11.38 -33.26 10.78
C ASP A 378 -10.09 -32.52 11.19
N VAL A 379 -9.68 -32.67 12.44
CA VAL A 379 -8.44 -32.08 12.97
C VAL A 379 -7.47 -33.21 13.31
N MET A 380 -6.26 -33.20 12.73
CA MET A 380 -5.18 -34.09 13.15
C MET A 380 -4.44 -33.44 14.32
N VAL A 381 -4.46 -34.11 15.47
CA VAL A 381 -3.71 -33.68 16.66
C VAL A 381 -2.68 -34.76 16.97
N PRO A 382 -1.37 -34.44 17.10
CA PRO A 382 -0.42 -35.37 17.69
C PRO A 382 -0.86 -35.70 19.12
N SER A 383 -0.76 -36.95 19.54
CA SER A 383 -1.04 -37.37 20.92
C SER A 383 -0.16 -36.66 21.95
#